data_AF-A0A1J3CXC2-F1
#
_entry.id   AF-A0A1J3CXC2-F1
#
_cell.length_a   1.000
_cell.length_b   1.000
_cell.length_c   1.000
_cell.angle_alpha   90.00
_cell.angle_beta   90.00
_cell.angle_gamma   90.00
#
_symmetry.space_group_name_H-M   'P 1'
#
loop_
_entity.id
_entity.type
_entity.pdbx_description
1 polymer ?
#
loop_
_entity_poly.entity_id
_entity_poly.type
_entity_poly.pdbx_seq_one_letter_code
_entity_poly.pdbx_strand_id
1 'polypeptide(L)'
;KYSSCLSHKKKSMGKNKIQFVLVHGVCHGAWCWYKVKPHLEAAGHAVTALDLAASGINTSRVEEIHTLEDYSNPLLDFLISFGSDDDDKEKVILV
;
A
#
# COMPACT_ATOMS: atom_id res chain seq x y z
N LYS A 1 17.84 -32.05 -33.87
CA LYS A 1 18.35 -32.17 -32.48
C LYS A 1 17.97 -30.88 -31.75
N TYR A 2 17.05 -31.00 -30.77
CA TYR A 2 16.61 -30.04 -29.73
C TYR A 2 16.16 -28.64 -30.21
N SER A 3 14.86 -28.34 -30.35
CA SER A 3 13.83 -28.13 -29.30
C SER A 3 14.10 -26.97 -28.35
N SER A 4 13.30 -25.91 -28.54
CA SER A 4 12.63 -25.06 -27.55
C SER A 4 13.44 -24.21 -26.57
N CYS A 5 13.13 -22.91 -26.57
CA CYS A 5 12.63 -22.22 -25.38
C CYS A 5 11.73 -21.06 -25.84
N LEU A 6 10.48 -21.36 -26.21
CA LEU A 6 9.45 -20.31 -26.23
C LEU A 6 9.26 -19.84 -24.78
N SER A 7 9.77 -18.64 -24.52
CA SER A 7 9.47 -17.88 -23.31
C SER A 7 7.95 -17.74 -23.22
N HIS A 8 7.36 -18.55 -22.35
CA HIS A 8 5.95 -18.46 -21.99
C HIS A 8 5.77 -17.15 -21.22
N LYS A 9 5.56 -16.04 -21.95
CA LYS A 9 4.89 -14.87 -21.39
C LYS A 9 3.46 -15.31 -21.05
N LYS A 10 3.27 -15.79 -19.82
CA LYS A 10 1.95 -15.90 -19.20
C LYS A 10 1.36 -14.48 -19.15
N LYS A 11 0.56 -14.14 -20.16
CA LYS A 11 -0.34 -12.99 -20.09
C LYS A 11 -1.41 -13.38 -19.07
N SER A 12 -1.28 -12.87 -17.84
CA SER A 12 -2.29 -13.10 -16.80
C SER A 12 -3.63 -12.58 -17.32
N MET A 13 -4.58 -13.50 -17.47
CA MET A 13 -6.00 -13.24 -17.63
C MET A 13 -6.43 -12.24 -16.54
N GLY A 14 -7.24 -11.25 -16.91
CA GLY A 14 -7.53 -10.06 -16.10
C GLY A 14 -7.86 -10.40 -14.65
N LYS A 15 -6.89 -10.18 -13.77
CA LYS A 15 -7.14 -10.14 -12.33
C LYS A 15 -7.62 -8.74 -12.03
N ASN A 16 -8.76 -8.60 -11.35
CA ASN A 16 -9.18 -7.32 -10.78
C ASN A 16 -8.00 -6.78 -9.96
N LYS A 17 -7.39 -5.70 -10.46
CA LYS A 17 -6.21 -5.12 -9.83
C LYS A 17 -6.67 -4.29 -8.64
N ILE A 18 -6.74 -4.95 -7.49
CA ILE A 18 -7.06 -4.31 -6.21
C ILE A 18 -5.89 -3.40 -5.80
N GLN A 19 -6.20 -2.22 -5.28
CA GLN A 19 -5.26 -1.40 -4.53
C GLN A 19 -5.40 -1.69 -3.03
N PHE A 20 -4.31 -2.10 -2.40
CA PHE A 20 -4.21 -2.22 -0.95
C PHE A 20 -3.52 -1.00 -0.35
N VAL A 21 -4.12 -0.46 0.72
CA VAL A 21 -3.51 0.55 1.58
C VAL A 21 -3.29 -0.08 2.94
N LEU A 22 -2.01 -0.23 3.33
CA LEU A 22 -1.60 -0.84 4.60
C LEU A 22 -1.29 0.27 5.60
N VAL A 23 -2.02 0.29 6.71
CA VAL A 23 -1.86 1.21 7.83
C VAL A 23 -1.29 0.42 9.00
N HIS A 24 -0.35 0.99 9.74
CA HIS A 24 0.25 0.31 10.90
C HIS A 24 -0.49 0.68 12.20
N GLY A 25 -0.36 -0.18 13.22
CA GLY A 25 -0.79 0.09 14.59
C GLY A 25 0.18 0.98 15.37
N VAL A 26 -0.16 1.26 16.63
CA VAL A 26 0.64 2.10 17.56
C VAL A 26 2.05 1.51 17.73
N CYS A 27 3.07 2.39 17.79
CA CYS A 27 4.51 2.05 17.93
C CYS A 27 5.16 1.29 16.75
N HIS A 28 4.44 1.07 15.65
CA HIS A 28 4.98 0.49 14.42
C HIS A 28 5.06 1.53 13.32
N GLY A 29 5.75 1.24 12.23
CA GLY A 29 5.71 2.02 10.98
C GLY A 29 5.35 1.13 9.81
N ALA A 30 5.33 1.68 8.60
CA ALA A 30 5.09 0.98 7.34
C ALA A 30 6.01 -0.23 7.14
N TRP A 31 7.18 -0.22 7.78
CA TRP A 31 8.14 -1.34 7.78
C TRP A 31 7.55 -2.65 8.34
N CYS A 32 6.51 -2.63 9.17
CA CYS A 32 5.91 -3.86 9.71
C CYS A 32 5.30 -4.73 8.60
N TRP A 33 4.94 -4.13 7.46
CA TRP A 33 4.35 -4.80 6.31
C TRP A 33 5.36 -5.42 5.35
N TYR A 34 6.66 -5.45 5.70
CA TYR A 34 7.73 -5.92 4.81
C TYR A 34 7.52 -7.35 4.27
N LYS A 35 6.81 -8.22 5.01
CA LYS A 35 6.45 -9.55 4.52
C LYS A 35 5.20 -9.54 3.65
N VAL A 36 4.16 -8.80 4.05
CA VAL A 36 2.85 -8.84 3.38
C VAL A 36 2.90 -8.14 2.01
N LYS A 37 3.56 -6.98 1.95
CA LYS A 37 3.62 -6.16 0.73
C LYS A 37 4.15 -6.94 -0.49
N PRO A 38 5.31 -7.63 -0.44
CA PRO A 38 5.80 -8.40 -1.57
C PRO A 38 4.86 -9.53 -2.02
N HIS A 39 4.12 -10.15 -1.10
CA HIS A 39 3.18 -11.23 -1.45
C HIS A 39 1.97 -10.69 -2.22
N LEU A 40 1.41 -9.56 -1.79
CA LEU A 40 0.31 -8.89 -2.47
C LEU A 40 0.75 -8.34 -3.84
N GLU A 41 1.94 -7.76 -3.94
CA GLU A 41 2.52 -7.31 -5.21
C GLU A 41 2.76 -8.48 -6.17
N ALA A 42 3.31 -9.61 -5.68
CA ALA A 42 3.50 -10.81 -6.48
C ALA A 42 2.18 -11.43 -6.96
N ALA A 43 1.09 -11.27 -6.20
CA ALA A 43 -0.24 -11.68 -6.62
C ALA A 43 -0.82 -10.81 -7.76
N GLY A 44 -0.22 -9.64 -8.02
CA GLY A 44 -0.59 -8.70 -9.09
C GLY A 44 -1.32 -7.46 -8.59
N HIS A 45 -1.37 -7.23 -7.28
CA HIS A 45 -2.03 -6.08 -6.68
C HIS A 45 -1.07 -4.90 -6.54
N ALA A 46 -1.63 -3.70 -6.46
CA ALA A 46 -0.87 -2.51 -6.11
C ALA A 46 -0.99 -2.26 -4.61
N VAL A 47 0.12 -1.96 -3.94
CA VAL A 47 0.17 -1.90 -2.48
C VAL A 47 0.93 -0.65 -2.04
N THR A 48 0.27 0.17 -1.22
CA THR A 48 0.87 1.31 -0.55
C THR A 48 0.91 1.02 0.94
N ALA A 49 2.09 1.06 1.56
CA ALA A 49 2.22 1.02 3.01
C ALA A 49 2.54 2.45 3.48
N LEU A 50 1.75 2.97 4.41
CA LEU A 50 1.85 4.35 4.88
C LEU A 50 2.38 4.41 6.30
N ASP A 51 3.18 5.44 6.57
CA ASP A 51 3.58 5.85 7.91
C ASP A 51 2.66 6.97 8.38
N LEU A 52 2.02 6.77 9.54
CA LEU A 52 1.25 7.81 10.22
C LEU A 52 2.19 8.88 10.82
N ALA A 53 1.62 10.00 11.25
CA ALA A 53 2.43 11.14 11.68
C ALA A 53 3.30 10.76 12.88
N ALA A 54 4.55 11.22 12.88
CA ALA A 54 5.56 10.91 13.90
C ALA A 54 5.86 9.41 14.06
N SER A 55 5.58 8.58 13.05
CA SER A 55 5.89 7.16 13.05
C SER A 55 6.77 6.71 11.87
N GLY A 56 7.52 5.62 12.09
CA GLY A 56 8.40 5.03 11.08
C GLY A 56 9.42 6.03 10.55
N ILE A 57 9.30 6.40 9.27
CA ILE A 57 10.17 7.39 8.62
C ILE A 57 9.53 8.79 8.52
N ASN A 58 8.30 8.96 9.01
CA ASN A 58 7.63 10.26 9.01
C ASN A 58 8.36 11.22 9.97
N THR A 59 8.66 12.42 9.47
CA THR A 59 9.48 13.42 10.20
C THR A 59 8.68 14.38 11.07
N SER A 60 7.35 14.27 11.11
CA SER A 60 6.52 15.09 12.02
C SER A 60 6.95 14.86 13.46
N ARG A 61 6.99 15.93 14.23
CA ARG A 61 7.44 15.85 15.63
C ARG A 61 6.30 15.35 16.49
N VAL A 62 6.60 14.47 17.45
CA VAL A 62 5.58 13.96 18.40
C VAL A 62 4.91 15.11 19.16
N GLU A 63 5.65 16.19 19.45
CA GLU A 63 5.12 17.36 20.15
C GLU A 63 4.06 18.14 19.34
N GLU A 64 4.02 17.97 18.02
CA GLU A 64 3.07 18.63 17.12
C GLU A 64 1.77 17.83 16.96
N ILE A 65 1.74 16.59 17.47
CA ILE A 65 0.58 15.69 17.36
C ILE A 65 -0.27 15.80 18.62
N HIS A 66 -1.38 16.53 18.53
CA HIS A 66 -2.25 16.79 19.68
C HIS A 66 -3.53 15.95 19.66
N THR A 67 -3.90 15.42 18.50
CA THR A 67 -5.14 14.67 18.30
C THR A 67 -4.92 13.41 17.47
N LEU A 68 -5.91 12.50 17.49
CA LEU A 68 -5.92 11.34 16.61
C LEU A 68 -6.03 11.73 15.13
N GLU A 69 -6.67 12.85 14.83
CA GLU A 69 -6.73 13.42 13.49
C GLU A 69 -5.33 13.84 13.02
N ASP A 70 -4.59 14.58 13.85
CA ASP A 70 -3.19 14.96 13.57
C ASP A 70 -2.31 13.75 13.29
N TYR A 71 -2.49 12.68 14.08
CA TYR A 71 -1.79 11.42 13.88
C TYR A 71 -2.15 10.75 12.55
N SER A 72 -3.42 10.84 12.14
CA SER A 72 -3.99 10.19 10.95
C SER A 72 -3.88 11.02 9.68
N ASN A 73 -3.44 12.29 9.77
CA ASN A 73 -3.37 13.22 8.63
C ASN A 73 -2.68 12.64 7.39
N PRO A 74 -1.51 11.96 7.47
CA PRO A 74 -0.88 11.37 6.29
C PRO A 74 -1.77 10.35 5.55
N LEU A 75 -2.61 9.62 6.29
CA LEU A 75 -3.59 8.70 5.71
C LEU A 75 -4.75 9.45 5.07
N LEU A 76 -5.27 10.49 5.73
CA LEU A 76 -6.38 11.29 5.22
C LEU A 76 -5.99 12.00 3.92
N ASP A 77 -4.82 12.64 3.90
CA ASP A 77 -4.26 13.31 2.70
C ASP A 77 -4.08 12.32 1.55
N PHE A 78 -3.58 11.12 1.84
CA PHE A 78 -3.44 10.06 0.85
C PHE A 78 -4.81 9.65 0.29
N LEU A 79 -5.81 9.42 1.13
CA LEU A 79 -7.15 9.01 0.70
C LEU A 79 -7.84 10.08 -0.16
N ILE A 80 -7.66 11.36 0.18
CA ILE A 80 -8.18 12.49 -0.61
C ILE A 80 -7.54 12.49 -2.00
N SER A 81 -6.21 12.37 -2.09
CA SER A 81 -5.50 12.31 -3.37
C SER A 81 -5.88 11.05 -4.18
N PHE A 82 -6.21 9.96 -3.50
CA PHE A 82 -6.48 8.66 -4.09
C PHE A 82 -7.92 8.50 -4.63
N GLY A 83 -8.82 9.43 -4.28
CA GLY A 83 -10.22 9.44 -4.74
C GLY A 83 -10.44 9.94 -6.16
N SER A 84 -9.41 10.51 -6.80
CA SER A 84 -9.52 11.26 -8.06
C SER A 84 -9.46 10.41 -9.33
N ASP A 85 -8.85 9.23 -9.26
CA ASP A 85 -8.42 8.47 -10.44
C ASP A 85 -8.93 7.01 -10.40
N ASP A 86 -9.67 6.62 -11.44
CA ASP A 86 -10.18 5.28 -11.79
C ASP A 86 -11.33 4.68 -10.94
N ASP A 87 -12.55 4.67 -11.51
CA ASP A 87 -13.75 3.97 -11.02
C ASP A 87 -13.66 2.42 -11.11
N ASP A 88 -12.67 1.87 -11.83
CA ASP A 88 -12.58 0.43 -12.10
C ASP A 88 -11.68 -0.36 -11.13
N LYS A 89 -11.03 0.30 -10.16
CA LYS A 89 -10.14 -0.37 -9.18
C LYS A 89 -10.84 -0.52 -7.83
N GLU A 90 -11.02 -1.77 -7.39
CA GLU A 90 -11.45 -2.07 -6.02
C GLU A 90 -10.36 -1.65 -5.02
N LYS A 91 -10.75 -0.92 -3.97
CA LYS A 91 -9.87 -0.30 -2.98
C LYS A 91 -10.06 -1.01 -1.63
N VAL A 92 -8.99 -1.53 -1.05
CA VAL A 92 -9.02 -2.24 0.25
C VAL A 92 -8.04 -1.60 1.22
N ILE A 93 -8.52 -1.24 2.41
CA ILE A 93 -7.71 -0.70 3.50
C ILE A 93 -7.50 -1.80 4.53
N LEU A 94 -6.24 -2.06 4.88
CA LEU A 94 -5.85 -3.00 5.92
C LEU A 94 -5.22 -2.19 7.06
N VAL A 95 -5.81 -2.31 8.26
CA VAL A 95 -5.39 -1.62 9.50
C VAL A 95 -4.79 -2.64 10.47
#